data_AF-Q2U8D7-F1
#
_entry.id   AF-Q2U8D7-F1
#
_cell.length_a   1.000
_cell.length_b   1.000
_cell.length_c   1.000
_cell.angle_alpha   90.00
_cell.angle_beta   90.00
_cell.angle_gamma   90.00
#
_symmetry.space_group_name_H-M   'P 1'
#
loop_
_entity.id
_entity.type
_entity.pdbx_description
1 polymer ?
#
loop_
_entity_poly.entity_id
_entity_poly.type
_entity_poly.pdbx_seq_one_letter_code
_entity_poly.pdbx_strand_id
1 'polypeptide(L)'
;MRELYGDGIYPILLCPPYLFIDVIKINNLRFQTTSAPITETTRATADEILEHIEAFSPDDWTGTNPDAREDWLLLGRMYKSSIALYCISSLQSLSILPSSKYYTAMRTVHGNHLYSLLPKITRRTRIRHFTIWPLVVAGMQAVDASPNVRRIVDEQLSELSKIMGCPTPTLAKAIFRRFWTSGHTGWDECFDKAYVFVT
;
A
#
# COMPACT_ATOMS: atom_id res chain seq x y z
N MET A 1 -16.93 -5.83 16.95
CA MET A 1 -16.28 -5.51 15.66
C MET A 1 -16.89 -6.24 14.46
N ARG A 2 -17.55 -7.40 14.62
CA ARG A 2 -18.29 -8.10 13.54
C ARG A 2 -19.56 -7.38 13.06
N GLU A 3 -20.07 -6.41 13.82
CA GLU A 3 -21.33 -5.69 13.50
C GLU A 3 -21.13 -4.33 12.81
N LEU A 4 -19.89 -3.88 12.58
CA LEU A 4 -19.64 -2.60 11.90
C LEU A 4 -19.90 -2.64 10.38
N TYR A 5 -20.08 -3.83 9.81
CA TYR A 5 -20.22 -4.06 8.37
C TYR A 5 -21.45 -4.91 8.00
N GLY A 6 -22.48 -4.91 8.85
CA GLY A 6 -23.73 -5.64 8.61
C GLY A 6 -24.60 -5.01 7.52
N ASP A 7 -24.87 -5.78 6.46
CA ASP A 7 -25.99 -5.69 5.50
C ASP A 7 -26.10 -4.51 4.51
N GLY A 8 -25.18 -3.54 4.48
CA GLY A 8 -25.24 -2.41 3.53
C GLY A 8 -24.23 -2.53 2.38
N ILE A 9 -24.66 -2.32 1.13
CA ILE A 9 -23.80 -2.29 -0.07
C ILE A 9 -22.54 -1.47 0.21
N TYR A 10 -21.43 -2.17 0.43
CA TYR A 10 -20.11 -1.58 0.60
C TYR A 10 -19.66 -1.10 -0.78
N PRO A 11 -19.02 0.09 -0.92
CA PRO A 11 -18.25 0.34 -2.12
C PRO A 11 -17.30 -0.84 -2.27
N ILE A 12 -17.26 -1.47 -3.45
CA ILE A 12 -16.42 -2.64 -3.68
C ILE A 12 -14.96 -2.18 -3.60
N LEU A 13 -14.45 -2.04 -2.38
CA LEU A 13 -13.04 -1.89 -2.10
C LEU A 13 -12.51 -3.31 -2.24
N LEU A 14 -11.90 -3.61 -3.40
CA LEU A 14 -11.22 -4.89 -3.63
C LEU A 14 -9.94 -5.04 -2.78
N CYS A 15 -9.85 -4.33 -1.67
CA CYS A 15 -8.91 -4.60 -0.60
C CYS A 15 -9.49 -5.75 0.26
N PRO A 16 -8.71 -6.80 0.55
CA PRO A 16 -9.13 -7.83 1.49
C PRO A 16 -9.55 -7.21 2.83
N PRO A 17 -10.75 -7.51 3.38
CA PRO A 17 -11.25 -6.84 4.58
C PRO A 17 -10.30 -6.92 5.79
N TYR A 18 -9.64 -8.06 5.98
CA TYR A 18 -8.66 -8.26 7.05
C TYR A 18 -7.46 -7.32 6.92
N LEU A 19 -6.94 -7.16 5.70
CA LEU A 19 -5.84 -6.22 5.44
C LEU A 19 -6.30 -4.76 5.55
N PHE A 20 -7.55 -4.46 5.20
CA PHE A 20 -8.10 -3.11 5.39
C PHE A 20 -8.18 -2.74 6.88
N ILE A 21 -8.53 -3.69 7.75
CA ILE A 21 -8.47 -3.51 9.20
C ILE A 21 -7.03 -3.21 9.64
N ASP A 22 -6.02 -3.87 9.07
CA ASP A 22 -4.62 -3.57 9.40
C ASP A 22 -4.21 -2.16 8.98
N VAL A 23 -4.69 -1.66 7.83
CA VAL A 23 -4.50 -0.24 7.45
C VAL A 23 -5.11 0.71 8.50
N ILE A 24 -6.30 0.39 9.03
CA ILE A 24 -6.92 1.18 10.10
C ILE A 24 -6.07 1.15 11.36
N LYS A 25 -5.57 -0.03 11.76
CA LYS A 25 -4.70 -0.18 12.95
C LYS A 25 -3.38 0.58 12.79
N ILE A 26 -2.73 0.52 11.62
CA ILE A 26 -1.52 1.29 11.32
C ILE A 26 -1.78 2.79 11.46
N ASN A 27 -2.87 3.28 10.88
CA ASN A 27 -3.27 4.69 11.04
C ASN A 27 -3.54 5.06 12.49
N ASN A 28 -4.17 4.17 13.27
CA ASN A 28 -4.42 4.40 14.68
C ASN A 28 -3.10 4.50 15.47
N LEU A 29 -2.13 3.62 15.24
CA LEU A 29 -0.79 3.71 15.84
C LEU A 29 -0.09 5.03 15.49
N ARG A 30 -0.12 5.42 14.21
CA ARG A 30 0.44 6.70 13.75
C ARG A 30 -0.23 7.90 14.43
N PHE A 31 -1.53 7.82 14.69
CA PHE A 31 -2.24 8.88 15.40
C PHE A 31 -1.87 8.92 16.88
N GLN A 32 -1.75 7.76 17.55
CA GLN A 32 -1.42 7.69 18.98
C GLN A 32 -0.09 8.38 19.32
N THR A 33 0.91 8.30 18.43
CA THR A 33 2.21 8.96 18.65
C THR A 33 2.16 10.49 18.65
N THR A 34 1.05 11.09 18.21
CA THR A 34 0.85 12.55 18.32
C THR A 34 0.50 12.99 19.74
N SER A 35 -0.01 12.07 20.56
CA SER A 35 -0.58 12.35 21.89
C SER A 35 0.11 11.59 23.02
N ALA A 36 0.83 10.51 22.71
CA ALA A 36 1.48 9.64 23.69
C ALA A 36 2.88 9.21 23.21
N PRO A 37 3.83 8.98 24.14
CA PRO A 37 5.16 8.48 23.78
C PRO A 37 5.09 7.05 23.25
N ILE A 38 6.06 6.70 22.40
CA ILE A 38 6.22 5.34 21.87
C ILE A 38 6.69 4.42 23.00
N THR A 39 5.93 3.36 23.25
CA THR A 39 6.23 2.37 24.29
C THR A 39 6.64 1.03 23.67
N GLU A 40 7.08 0.09 24.51
CA GLU A 40 7.30 -1.29 24.05
C GLU A 40 6.01 -1.95 23.56
N THR A 41 4.88 -1.64 24.18
CA THR A 41 3.56 -2.09 23.72
C THR A 41 3.25 -1.56 22.32
N THR A 42 3.56 -0.28 22.04
CA THR A 42 3.38 0.31 20.70
C THR A 42 4.17 -0.45 19.65
N ARG A 43 5.41 -0.86 19.97
CA ARG A 43 6.26 -1.64 19.08
C ARG A 43 5.74 -3.07 18.88
N ALA A 44 5.37 -3.74 19.97
CA ALA A 44 4.79 -5.07 19.91
C ALA A 44 3.52 -5.10 19.04
N THR A 45 2.63 -4.11 19.17
CA THR A 45 1.44 -4.01 18.30
C THR A 45 1.81 -3.77 16.84
N ALA A 46 2.86 -3.00 16.54
CA ALA A 46 3.33 -2.82 15.17
C ALA A 46 3.86 -4.13 14.55
N ASP A 47 4.62 -4.91 15.33
CA ASP A 47 5.11 -6.22 14.89
C ASP A 47 3.97 -7.23 14.71
N GLU A 48 3.00 -7.29 15.62
CA GLU A 48 1.79 -8.14 15.49
C GLU A 48 0.99 -7.81 14.22
N ILE A 49 0.84 -6.52 13.89
CA ILE A 49 0.17 -6.11 12.64
C ILE A 49 0.96 -6.59 11.42
N LEU A 50 2.29 -6.42 11.42
CA LEU A 50 3.12 -6.85 10.32
C LEU A 50 3.10 -8.38 10.15
N GLU A 51 3.15 -9.13 11.24
CA GLU A 51 3.01 -10.60 11.23
C GLU A 51 1.65 -11.03 10.68
N HIS A 52 0.56 -10.35 11.05
CA HIS A 52 -0.77 -10.63 10.51
C HIS A 52 -0.85 -10.36 9.00
N ILE A 53 -0.26 -9.26 8.51
CA ILE A 53 -0.15 -8.96 7.08
C ILE A 53 0.65 -10.05 6.36
N GLU A 54 1.77 -10.49 6.94
CA GLU A 54 2.62 -11.52 6.35
C GLU A 54 1.99 -12.91 6.36
N ALA A 55 1.16 -13.21 7.35
CA ALA A 55 0.39 -14.45 7.41
C ALA A 55 -0.77 -14.48 6.41
N PHE A 56 -1.21 -13.35 5.87
CA PHE A 56 -2.30 -13.30 4.89
C PHE A 56 -1.99 -14.15 3.64
N SER A 57 -2.91 -15.06 3.33
CA SER A 57 -2.92 -15.87 2.12
C SER A 57 -3.96 -15.32 1.14
N PRO A 58 -3.55 -14.86 -0.06
CA PRO A 58 -4.49 -14.45 -1.10
C PRO A 58 -5.48 -15.56 -1.50
N ASP A 59 -5.07 -16.82 -1.43
CA ASP A 59 -5.92 -17.97 -1.77
C ASP A 59 -7.13 -18.08 -0.83
N ASP A 60 -6.96 -17.78 0.46
CA ASP A 60 -8.02 -17.82 1.46
C ASP A 60 -9.07 -16.70 1.27
N TRP A 61 -8.71 -15.67 0.50
CA TRP A 61 -9.60 -14.55 0.17
C TRP A 61 -10.32 -14.73 -1.18
N THR A 62 -9.82 -15.61 -2.06
CA THR A 62 -10.45 -15.81 -3.37
C THR A 62 -11.87 -16.34 -3.24
N GLY A 63 -12.81 -15.74 -3.96
CA GLY A 63 -14.18 -16.24 -4.06
C GLY A 63 -14.27 -17.56 -4.84
N THR A 64 -15.45 -18.16 -4.87
CA THR A 64 -15.72 -19.43 -5.57
C THR A 64 -15.82 -19.30 -7.09
N ASN A 65 -15.86 -18.07 -7.63
CA ASN A 65 -15.95 -17.83 -9.07
C ASN A 65 -14.60 -18.11 -9.77
N PRO A 66 -14.48 -19.18 -10.57
CA PRO A 66 -13.22 -19.54 -11.23
C PRO A 66 -12.76 -18.47 -12.23
N ASP A 67 -13.67 -17.78 -12.92
CA ASP A 67 -13.36 -16.80 -13.96
C ASP A 67 -12.76 -15.50 -13.41
N ALA A 68 -12.97 -15.24 -12.12
CA ALA A 68 -12.43 -14.10 -11.41
C ALA A 68 -11.21 -14.48 -10.57
N ARG A 69 -10.99 -15.76 -10.24
CA ARG A 69 -9.99 -16.21 -9.27
C ARG A 69 -8.61 -15.59 -9.49
N GLU A 70 -8.13 -15.55 -10.73
CA GLU A 70 -6.82 -14.96 -11.04
C GLU A 70 -6.75 -13.46 -10.71
N ASP A 71 -7.80 -12.71 -11.02
CA ASP A 71 -7.90 -11.28 -10.71
C ASP A 71 -7.86 -11.04 -9.19
N TRP A 72 -8.58 -11.86 -8.42
CA TRP A 72 -8.57 -11.80 -6.95
C TRP A 72 -7.19 -12.17 -6.38
N LEU A 73 -6.52 -13.19 -6.91
CA LEU A 73 -5.15 -13.53 -6.47
C LEU A 73 -4.17 -12.38 -6.73
N LEU A 74 -4.26 -11.73 -7.89
CA LEU A 74 -3.41 -10.59 -8.23
C LEU A 74 -3.64 -9.42 -7.27
N LEU A 75 -4.90 -9.09 -6.99
CA LEU A 75 -5.26 -8.04 -6.05
C LEU A 75 -4.79 -8.35 -4.63
N GLY A 76 -5.03 -9.58 -4.14
CA GLY A 76 -4.66 -9.98 -2.78
C GLY A 76 -3.14 -9.87 -2.56
N ARG A 77 -2.35 -10.31 -3.54
CA ARG A 77 -0.87 -10.19 -3.51
C ARG A 77 -0.41 -8.73 -3.56
N MET A 78 -1.07 -7.92 -4.39
CA MET A 78 -0.77 -6.49 -4.53
C MET A 78 -1.07 -5.73 -3.24
N TYR A 79 -2.25 -5.93 -2.64
CA TYR A 79 -2.64 -5.31 -1.38
C TYR A 79 -1.77 -5.77 -0.22
N LYS A 80 -1.48 -7.08 -0.10
CA LYS A 80 -0.54 -7.59 0.92
C LYS A 80 0.79 -6.84 0.88
N SER A 81 1.42 -6.79 -0.30
CA SER A 81 2.72 -6.14 -0.45
C SER A 81 2.66 -4.63 -0.19
N SER A 82 1.59 -3.99 -0.65
CA SER A 82 1.42 -2.54 -0.44
C SER A 82 1.19 -2.20 1.04
N ILE A 83 0.42 -3.02 1.76
CA ILE A 83 0.11 -2.79 3.16
C ILE A 83 1.31 -3.12 4.05
N ALA A 84 2.10 -4.14 3.72
CA ALA A 84 3.38 -4.41 4.37
C ALA A 84 4.36 -3.23 4.21
N LEU A 85 4.51 -2.71 2.98
CA LEU A 85 5.33 -1.52 2.71
C LEU A 85 4.83 -0.29 3.46
N TYR A 86 3.52 -0.05 3.47
CA TYR A 86 2.91 1.04 4.21
C TYR A 86 3.18 0.90 5.71
N CYS A 87 2.94 -0.29 6.29
CA CYS A 87 3.22 -0.59 7.69
C CYS A 87 4.67 -0.24 8.04
N ILE A 88 5.64 -0.82 7.32
CA ILE A 88 7.06 -0.63 7.61
C ILE A 88 7.47 0.83 7.44
N SER A 89 7.27 1.40 6.25
CA SER A 89 7.78 2.73 5.91
C SER A 89 7.12 3.84 6.72
N SER A 90 5.81 3.75 6.96
CA SER A 90 5.08 4.77 7.71
C SER A 90 5.37 4.71 9.22
N LEU A 91 5.57 3.52 9.79
CA LEU A 91 5.90 3.39 11.22
C LEU A 91 7.39 3.67 11.49
N GLN A 92 8.28 3.44 10.51
CA GLN A 92 9.69 3.85 10.60
C GLN A 92 9.86 5.38 10.58
N SER A 93 9.05 6.11 9.80
CA SER A 93 9.08 7.59 9.82
C SER A 93 8.75 8.19 11.20
N LEU A 94 8.04 7.44 12.03
CA LEU A 94 7.71 7.83 13.41
C LEU A 94 8.62 7.18 14.46
N SER A 95 9.65 6.43 14.04
CA SER A 95 10.53 5.67 14.95
C SER A 95 9.80 4.62 15.81
N ILE A 96 8.61 4.16 15.39
CA ILE A 96 7.92 3.02 16.02
C ILE A 96 8.67 1.75 15.65
N LEU A 97 8.83 1.49 14.35
CA LEU A 97 9.66 0.41 13.87
C LEU A 97 11.10 0.91 13.67
N PRO A 98 12.13 0.14 14.07
CA PRO A 98 13.50 0.55 13.89
C PRO A 98 13.93 0.47 12.43
N SER A 99 14.90 1.31 12.04
CA SER A 99 15.61 1.14 10.77
C SER A 99 16.63 0.00 10.91
N SER A 100 16.28 -1.18 10.42
CA SER A 100 17.13 -2.38 10.50
C SER A 100 17.31 -3.05 9.13
N LYS A 101 18.32 -3.92 9.02
CA LYS A 101 18.54 -4.75 7.82
C LYS A 101 17.35 -5.67 7.53
N TYR A 102 16.68 -6.14 8.59
CA TYR A 102 15.48 -6.98 8.48
C TYR A 102 14.34 -6.26 7.76
N TYR A 103 13.92 -5.09 8.24
CA TYR A 103 12.86 -4.32 7.59
C TYR A 103 13.27 -3.80 6.22
N THR A 104 14.56 -3.47 6.02
CA THR A 104 15.09 -3.11 4.70
C THR A 104 14.90 -4.24 3.70
N ALA A 105 15.26 -5.48 4.06
CA ALA A 105 15.09 -6.64 3.22
C ALA A 105 13.61 -6.90 2.91
N MET A 106 12.73 -6.80 3.91
CA MET A 106 11.28 -6.91 3.71
C MET A 106 10.73 -5.87 2.73
N ARG A 107 11.10 -4.59 2.87
CA ARG A 107 10.69 -3.55 1.92
C ARG A 107 11.17 -3.86 0.51
N THR A 108 12.40 -4.35 0.35
CA THR A 108 12.90 -4.77 -0.96
C THR A 108 12.09 -5.93 -1.55
N VAL A 109 11.76 -6.95 -0.74
CA VAL A 109 10.95 -8.09 -1.18
C VAL A 109 9.55 -7.65 -1.63
N HIS A 110 8.84 -6.90 -0.79
CA HIS A 110 7.49 -6.42 -1.15
C HIS A 110 7.51 -5.40 -2.29
N GLY A 111 8.51 -4.52 -2.34
CA GLY A 111 8.71 -3.58 -3.44
C GLY A 111 8.88 -4.30 -4.77
N ASN A 112 9.82 -5.25 -4.84
CA ASN A 112 10.05 -6.07 -6.03
C ASN A 112 8.80 -6.86 -6.43
N HIS A 113 8.09 -7.44 -5.45
CA HIS A 113 6.84 -8.15 -5.72
C HIS A 113 5.80 -7.21 -6.34
N LEU A 114 5.60 -6.03 -5.75
CA LEU A 114 4.66 -5.02 -6.23
C LEU A 114 5.00 -4.56 -7.66
N TYR A 115 6.26 -4.27 -7.95
CA TYR A 115 6.70 -3.90 -9.31
C TYR A 115 6.47 -5.02 -10.33
N SER A 116 6.60 -6.29 -9.93
CA SER A 116 6.31 -7.43 -10.81
C SER A 116 4.81 -7.62 -11.08
N LEU A 117 3.94 -7.15 -10.18
CA LEU A 117 2.49 -7.26 -10.30
C LEU A 117 1.89 -6.10 -11.10
N LEU A 118 2.46 -4.90 -11.02
CA LEU A 118 1.93 -3.69 -11.68
C LEU A 118 1.58 -3.91 -13.17
N PRO A 119 2.48 -4.42 -14.03
CA PRO A 119 2.17 -4.63 -15.45
C PRO A 119 1.07 -5.68 -15.69
N LYS A 120 0.90 -6.63 -14.76
CA LYS A 120 -0.10 -7.70 -14.87
C LYS A 120 -1.49 -7.14 -14.61
N ILE A 121 -1.65 -6.30 -13.58
CA ILE A 121 -2.96 -5.76 -13.20
C ILE A 121 -3.45 -4.70 -14.18
N THR A 122 -2.58 -3.86 -14.73
CA THR A 122 -2.99 -2.82 -15.68
C THR A 122 -3.63 -3.37 -16.96
N ARG A 123 -3.27 -4.61 -17.33
CA ARG A 123 -3.86 -5.34 -18.46
C ARG A 123 -5.25 -5.92 -18.15
N ARG A 124 -5.68 -5.95 -16.89
CA ARG A 124 -6.95 -6.54 -16.44
C ARG A 124 -8.01 -5.45 -16.32
N THR A 125 -8.90 -5.35 -17.30
CA THR A 125 -9.96 -4.33 -17.38
C THR A 125 -10.86 -4.30 -16.15
N ARG A 126 -11.15 -5.46 -15.54
CA ARG A 126 -12.00 -5.59 -14.35
C ARG A 126 -11.40 -4.98 -13.10
N ILE A 127 -10.08 -5.08 -12.93
CA ILE A 127 -9.42 -4.79 -11.64
C ILE A 127 -8.44 -3.62 -11.67
N ARG A 128 -8.04 -3.13 -12.85
CA ARG A 128 -7.08 -2.02 -13.00
C ARG A 128 -7.47 -0.76 -12.25
N HIS A 129 -8.77 -0.51 -12.07
CA HIS A 129 -9.26 0.67 -11.38
C HIS A 129 -8.89 0.64 -9.90
N PHE A 130 -8.87 -0.52 -9.25
CA PHE A 130 -8.65 -0.66 -7.80
C PHE A 130 -7.17 -0.62 -7.39
N THR A 131 -6.31 -0.08 -8.24
CA THR A 131 -4.85 -0.09 -8.04
C THR A 131 -4.26 1.23 -7.58
N ILE A 132 -5.06 2.30 -7.45
CA ILE A 132 -4.52 3.64 -7.13
C ILE A 132 -3.69 3.62 -5.85
N TRP A 133 -4.22 3.05 -4.76
CA TRP A 133 -3.54 3.06 -3.47
C TRP A 133 -2.29 2.17 -3.48
N PRO A 134 -2.34 0.91 -3.97
CA PRO A 134 -1.12 0.13 -4.21
C PRO A 134 -0.07 0.82 -5.08
N LEU A 135 -0.49 1.50 -6.14
CA LEU A 135 0.42 2.20 -7.05
C LEU A 135 1.07 3.43 -6.40
N VAL A 136 0.35 4.11 -5.52
CA VAL A 136 0.89 5.19 -4.68
C VAL A 136 1.94 4.66 -3.72
N VAL A 137 1.67 3.53 -3.04
CA VAL A 137 2.69 2.89 -2.19
C VAL A 137 3.92 2.47 -3.00
N ALA A 138 3.71 1.91 -4.19
CA ALA A 138 4.80 1.54 -5.11
C ALA A 138 5.67 2.74 -5.49
N GLY A 139 5.05 3.90 -5.71
CA GLY A 139 5.74 5.15 -6.05
C GLY A 139 6.58 5.71 -4.91
N MET A 140 6.08 5.67 -3.67
CA MET A 140 6.89 5.99 -2.50
C MET A 140 8.09 5.04 -2.41
N GLN A 141 7.85 3.72 -2.49
CA GLN A 141 8.92 2.72 -2.38
C GLN A 141 9.95 2.82 -3.52
N ALA A 142 9.58 3.39 -4.67
CA ALA A 142 10.47 3.50 -5.84
C ALA A 142 11.64 4.47 -5.63
N VAL A 143 11.67 5.20 -4.52
CA VAL A 143 12.83 5.98 -4.09
C VAL A 143 14.06 5.10 -3.88
N ASP A 144 13.88 3.88 -3.37
CA ASP A 144 14.96 2.90 -3.18
C ASP A 144 15.24 2.06 -4.44
N ALA A 145 14.48 2.27 -5.52
CA ALA A 145 14.53 1.47 -6.74
C ALA A 145 15.27 2.17 -7.89
N SER A 146 15.51 1.43 -8.97
CA SER A 146 16.18 1.96 -10.15
C SER A 146 15.35 3.03 -10.87
N PRO A 147 15.99 3.94 -11.64
CA PRO A 147 15.27 4.92 -12.46
C PRO A 147 14.26 4.29 -13.42
N ASN A 148 14.51 3.07 -13.88
CA ASN A 148 13.57 2.32 -14.73
C ASN A 148 12.28 1.97 -13.98
N VAL A 149 12.36 1.57 -12.71
CA VAL A 149 11.17 1.31 -11.87
C VAL A 149 10.37 2.59 -11.66
N ARG A 150 11.04 3.70 -11.37
CA ARG A 150 10.40 5.02 -11.23
C ARG A 150 9.64 5.42 -12.51
N ARG A 151 10.26 5.22 -13.67
CA ARG A 151 9.61 5.43 -14.99
C ARG A 151 8.37 4.54 -15.16
N ILE A 152 8.46 3.26 -14.81
CA ILE A 152 7.31 2.34 -14.89
C ILE A 152 6.16 2.85 -14.02
N VAL A 153 6.40 3.22 -12.77
CA VAL A 153 5.37 3.77 -11.88
C VAL A 153 4.75 5.06 -12.47
N ASP A 154 5.59 5.97 -12.99
CA ASP A 154 5.16 7.23 -13.62
C ASP A 154 4.25 7.00 -14.85
N GLU A 155 4.53 5.97 -15.64
CA GLU A 155 3.72 5.53 -16.77
C GLU A 155 2.39 4.92 -16.30
N GLN A 156 2.43 4.02 -15.32
CA GLN A 156 1.22 3.39 -14.78
C GLN A 156 0.25 4.42 -14.18
N LEU A 157 0.75 5.44 -13.48
CA LEU A 157 -0.08 6.54 -12.96
C LEU A 157 -0.72 7.35 -14.09
N SER A 158 -0.02 7.53 -15.21
CA SER A 158 -0.55 8.26 -16.36
C SER A 158 -1.67 7.49 -17.03
N GLU A 159 -1.49 6.18 -17.22
CA GLU A 159 -2.52 5.30 -17.77
C GLU A 159 -3.73 5.24 -16.85
N LEU A 160 -3.51 5.12 -15.53
CA LEU A 160 -4.59 5.09 -14.56
C LEU A 160 -5.37 6.42 -14.54
N SER A 161 -4.72 7.58 -14.70
CA SER A 161 -5.39 8.88 -14.81
C SER A 161 -6.32 8.93 -16.02
N LYS A 162 -5.88 8.44 -17.19
CA LYS A 162 -6.72 8.34 -18.40
C LYS A 162 -7.90 7.41 -18.20
N ILE A 163 -7.67 6.27 -17.55
CA ILE A 163 -8.68 5.24 -17.29
C ILE A 163 -9.74 5.71 -16.29
N MET A 164 -9.35 6.41 -15.23
CA MET A 164 -10.26 6.87 -14.17
C MET A 164 -10.95 8.20 -14.50
N GLY A 165 -10.42 8.99 -15.43
CA GLY A 165 -10.91 10.34 -15.69
C GLY A 165 -10.77 11.27 -14.48
N CYS A 166 -9.82 10.98 -13.59
CA CYS A 166 -9.65 11.65 -12.30
C CYS A 166 -8.23 12.24 -12.18
N PRO A 167 -8.05 13.44 -11.57
CA PRO A 167 -6.74 14.05 -11.39
C PRO A 167 -5.87 13.37 -10.32
N THR A 168 -6.45 12.50 -9.49
CA THR A 168 -5.76 11.85 -8.36
C THR A 168 -4.44 11.16 -8.74
N PRO A 169 -4.34 10.34 -9.81
CA PRO A 169 -3.07 9.74 -10.21
C PRO A 169 -2.07 10.77 -10.76
N THR A 170 -2.54 11.86 -11.37
CA THR A 170 -1.69 12.96 -11.83
C THR A 170 -1.09 13.73 -10.65
N LEU A 171 -1.84 13.93 -9.57
CA LEU A 171 -1.33 14.49 -8.32
C LEU A 171 -0.23 13.59 -7.71
N ALA A 172 -0.48 12.29 -7.61
CA ALA A 172 0.51 11.32 -7.10
C ALA A 172 1.82 11.40 -7.90
N LYS A 173 1.72 11.50 -9.22
CA LYS A 173 2.86 11.63 -10.12
C LYS A 173 3.70 12.89 -9.85
N ALA A 174 3.06 14.03 -9.62
CA ALA A 174 3.76 15.27 -9.28
C ALA A 174 4.52 15.15 -7.94
N ILE A 175 3.91 14.50 -6.95
CA ILE A 175 4.53 14.24 -5.65
C ILE A 175 5.77 13.36 -5.80
N PHE A 176 5.66 12.23 -6.51
CA PHE A 176 6.77 11.31 -6.65
C PHE A 176 7.94 11.88 -7.43
N ARG A 177 7.70 12.65 -8.49
CA ARG A 177 8.78 13.32 -9.24
C ARG A 177 9.60 14.25 -8.35
N ARG A 178 8.93 15.03 -7.50
CA ARG A 178 9.60 15.90 -6.52
C ARG A 178 10.36 15.10 -5.47
N PHE A 179 9.73 14.05 -4.92
CA PHE A 179 10.30 13.21 -3.89
C PHE A 179 11.54 12.45 -4.38
N TRP A 180 11.50 11.85 -5.57
CA TRP A 180 12.63 11.09 -6.12
C TRP A 180 13.86 11.94 -6.41
N THR A 181 13.72 13.26 -6.51
CA THR A 181 14.82 14.22 -6.70
C THR A 181 15.25 14.93 -5.42
N SER A 182 14.52 14.79 -4.31
CA SER A 182 14.79 15.55 -3.09
C SER A 182 15.92 14.98 -2.23
N GLY A 183 16.28 13.71 -2.43
CA GLY A 183 17.24 13.00 -1.58
C GLY A 183 16.62 12.42 -0.30
N HIS A 184 15.33 12.68 -0.04
CA HIS A 184 14.58 12.06 1.05
C HIS A 184 14.16 10.64 0.71
N THR A 185 13.87 9.83 1.74
CA THR A 185 13.49 8.41 1.58
C THR A 185 12.34 7.97 2.47
N GLY A 186 11.95 8.80 3.45
CA GLY A 186 10.91 8.52 4.43
C GLY A 186 9.49 8.72 3.90
N TRP A 187 8.55 8.06 4.56
CA TRP A 187 7.12 8.13 4.22
C TRP A 187 6.56 9.54 4.42
N ASP A 188 6.82 10.14 5.59
CA ASP A 188 6.29 11.47 5.93
C ASP A 188 6.99 12.61 5.17
N GLU A 189 8.18 12.35 4.61
CA GLU A 189 8.87 13.28 3.70
C GLU A 189 8.27 13.23 2.28
N CYS A 190 7.75 12.07 1.86
CA CYS A 190 7.01 11.91 0.61
C CYS A 190 5.61 12.51 0.69
N PHE A 191 4.90 12.23 1.79
CA PHE A 191 3.52 12.64 2.03
C PHE A 191 3.45 13.72 3.12
N ASP A 192 3.90 14.91 2.75
CA ASP A 192 4.02 16.11 3.60
C ASP A 192 2.70 16.68 4.15
N LYS A 193 1.57 16.20 3.63
CA LYS A 193 0.22 16.57 4.08
C LYS A 193 -0.76 15.43 3.83
N ALA A 194 -1.98 15.59 4.31
CA ALA A 194 -3.05 14.65 4.04
C ALA A 194 -3.38 14.64 2.53
N TYR A 195 -3.20 13.48 1.89
CA TYR A 195 -3.61 13.21 0.52
C TYR A 195 -4.68 12.12 0.50
N VAL A 196 -5.65 12.25 -0.40
CA VAL A 196 -6.73 11.27 -0.57
C VAL A 196 -6.53 10.56 -1.91
N PHE A 197 -6.00 9.34 -1.85
CA PHE A 197 -5.78 8.47 -3.01
C PHE A 197 -6.78 7.31 -2.98
N VAL A 198 -8.01 7.58 -3.40
CA VAL A 198 -9.11 6.62 -3.47
C VAL A 198 -9.70 6.57 -4.89
N THR A 199 -10.35 5.45 -5.20
CA THR A 199 -11.12 5.21 -6.43
C THR A 199 -12.58 5.47 -6.26
#